data_AF-A0A5C8B6T5-F1
#
_entry.id   AF-A0A5C8B6T5-F1
#
_cell.length_a   1.000
_cell.length_b   1.000
_cell.length_c   1.000
_cell.angle_alpha   90.00
_cell.angle_beta   90.00
_cell.angle_gamma   90.00
#
_symmetry.space_group_name_H-M   'P 1'
#
loop_
_entity.id
_entity.type
_entity.pdbx_description
1 polymer ?
#
loop_
_entity_poly.entity_id
_entity_poly.type
_entity_poly.pdbx_seq_one_letter_code
_entity_poly.pdbx_strand_id
1 'polypeptide(L)'
;MDDCGRLQSIFNYPYILYYCYYSSLNSTNKQSKYSQTYQDNTSFLNPGSGVDLSPILEDVTYTISPLIHVPIPLHNCSNKTTIKSRYKQSVIIGSDSLTVEYIGDVLPTGIYPRRLFSYLCKQIIRTRSKTPIIAIPRSRAQFYKEALGINYVPSSKDLDAISQQLKAFIKCQLSLSYSNPNDKSRKQRDSINFVNGDHAWLYDDNLNWQQQIILSDDFFDLIKLTAVPISARALEEFSNSLKLDILNYLLYQNYNLFIKKINYSFQIELLYELFGSGIPTLNEFRRVFNRILTEIKEVIPLDITATDKYSYLLIPSEAALLKQHKRRKTNEIKDQLIVINEDYKDKLKQNYSEIDVEAACIYVSKRSQSGEIRHPYAYLRDVLKNPSWYQRERVNFISNIHKLQYQEYQNLPEEQRKINARFFKDLISKTHIYSVPVEIQPMVEQLKYPERFIVKGIPNFDYCCYIVWAYLHRKVTEFTSISTEKKLVNLLQVICK
;
A
#
# COMPACT_ATOMS: atom_id res chain seq x y z
N MET A 1 27.58 -9.28 36.23
CA MET A 1 26.93 -10.28 37.09
C MET A 1 25.49 -9.87 37.27
N ASP A 2 24.49 -10.47 36.65
CA ASP A 2 24.35 -11.24 35.43
C ASP A 2 22.83 -11.22 35.22
N ASP A 3 22.38 -10.76 34.06
CA ASP A 3 21.17 -11.26 33.41
C ASP A 3 21.07 -10.62 32.02
N CYS A 4 22.04 -11.03 31.22
CA CYS A 4 22.00 -11.00 29.77
C CYS A 4 21.07 -12.14 29.34
N GLY A 5 19.82 -11.84 28.97
CA GLY A 5 18.91 -12.91 28.55
C GLY A 5 17.48 -12.47 28.26
N ARG A 6 17.24 -11.95 27.04
CA ARG A 6 16.04 -12.13 26.18
C ARG A 6 15.78 -10.88 25.33
N LEU A 7 16.52 -10.77 24.23
CA LEU A 7 16.04 -10.11 23.02
C LEU A 7 16.02 -11.16 21.91
N GLN A 8 14.94 -11.95 21.89
CA GLN A 8 14.56 -12.74 20.73
C GLN A 8 14.15 -11.78 19.62
N SER A 9 15.06 -11.64 18.67
CA SER A 9 14.86 -11.74 17.23
C SER A 9 13.41 -11.79 16.69
N ILE A 10 13.30 -11.12 15.54
CA ILE A 10 12.51 -11.41 14.33
C ILE A 10 11.44 -10.34 14.02
N PHE A 11 11.77 -9.57 12.99
CA PHE A 11 10.89 -8.73 12.19
C PHE A 11 9.57 -9.45 11.86
N ASN A 12 8.48 -8.97 12.44
CA ASN A 12 7.12 -9.41 12.10
C ASN A 12 6.62 -8.64 10.86
N TYR A 13 7.02 -9.07 9.66
CA TYR A 13 6.31 -8.72 8.43
C TYR A 13 5.22 -9.77 8.16
N PRO A 14 3.93 -9.40 8.17
CA PRO A 14 2.84 -10.35 8.01
C PRO A 14 2.53 -10.52 6.52
N TYR A 15 3.06 -11.57 5.91
CA TYR A 15 2.70 -11.97 4.55
C TYR A 15 1.23 -12.41 4.47
N ILE A 16 0.52 -12.00 3.42
CA ILE A 16 -0.89 -12.29 3.15
C ILE A 16 -1.03 -13.72 2.65
N LEU A 17 -1.48 -14.69 3.46
CA LEU A 17 -1.64 -16.10 3.04
C LEU A 17 -2.33 -16.28 1.67
N TYR A 18 -1.55 -16.43 0.60
CA TYR A 18 -1.99 -17.07 -0.64
C TYR A 18 -1.72 -18.57 -0.54
N TYR A 19 -2.56 -19.38 -1.18
CA TYR A 19 -2.42 -20.83 -1.21
C TYR A 19 -1.19 -21.26 -2.04
N CYS A 20 -0.33 -22.09 -1.43
CA CYS A 20 0.94 -22.59 -1.96
C CYS A 20 0.75 -23.72 -3.00
N TYR A 21 1.31 -23.60 -4.22
CA TYR A 21 1.04 -24.57 -5.32
C TYR A 21 2.21 -25.37 -5.90
N TYR A 22 3.46 -25.06 -5.56
CA TYR A 22 4.59 -25.89 -5.99
C TYR A 22 4.78 -27.13 -5.10
N SER A 23 4.53 -28.33 -5.62
CA SER A 23 5.07 -29.57 -5.07
C SER A 23 6.54 -29.69 -5.52
N SER A 24 7.42 -30.08 -4.60
CA SER A 24 8.79 -30.45 -4.95
C SER A 24 8.74 -31.75 -5.76
N LEU A 25 8.61 -31.64 -7.07
CA LEU A 25 8.96 -32.75 -7.94
C LEU A 25 10.49 -32.84 -7.94
N ASN A 26 11.00 -33.89 -7.30
CA ASN A 26 12.36 -34.36 -7.48
C ASN A 26 12.63 -34.46 -8.98
N SER A 27 13.35 -33.50 -9.54
CA SER A 27 13.93 -33.64 -10.87
C SER A 27 14.97 -34.74 -10.77
N THR A 28 14.61 -35.92 -11.25
CA THR A 28 15.54 -37.01 -11.50
C THR A 28 16.69 -36.48 -12.35
N ASN A 29 17.91 -36.76 -11.88
CA ASN A 29 19.17 -36.43 -12.50
C ASN A 29 19.15 -36.69 -14.01
N LYS A 30 19.25 -35.61 -14.80
CA LYS A 30 20.01 -35.62 -16.06
C LYS A 30 21.08 -34.57 -15.95
N GLN A 31 22.30 -35.04 -15.72
CA GLN A 31 23.53 -34.27 -15.76
C GLN A 31 23.59 -33.50 -17.09
N SER A 32 23.49 -32.18 -17.03
CA SER A 32 24.09 -31.32 -18.05
C SER A 32 25.43 -30.85 -17.50
N LYS A 33 26.50 -31.35 -18.11
CA LYS A 33 27.88 -30.94 -17.88
C LYS A 33 28.07 -29.54 -18.43
N TYR A 34 27.84 -28.50 -17.63
CA TYR A 34 28.52 -27.22 -17.81
C TYR A 34 28.80 -26.62 -16.43
N SER A 35 30.02 -26.84 -15.97
CA SER A 35 30.61 -26.12 -14.84
C SER A 35 31.03 -24.74 -15.34
N GLN A 36 30.46 -23.66 -14.81
CA GLN A 36 31.16 -22.37 -14.78
C GLN A 36 30.90 -21.67 -13.45
N THR A 37 31.96 -21.67 -12.64
CA THR A 37 32.26 -20.71 -11.59
C THR A 37 32.26 -19.29 -12.12
N TYR A 38 31.54 -18.38 -11.47
CA TYR A 38 31.83 -16.95 -11.54
C TYR A 38 31.81 -16.37 -10.12
N GLN A 39 32.98 -15.90 -9.70
CA GLN A 39 33.15 -14.95 -8.60
C GLN A 39 33.13 -13.52 -9.16
N ASP A 40 32.40 -12.66 -8.46
CA ASP A 40 32.58 -11.22 -8.21
C ASP A 40 33.19 -10.30 -9.28
N ASN A 41 32.45 -9.23 -9.65
CA ASN A 41 32.68 -7.87 -9.11
C ASN A 41 31.92 -6.77 -9.88
N THR A 42 31.46 -5.76 -9.11
CA THR A 42 31.14 -4.36 -9.48
C THR A 42 29.92 -4.12 -10.40
N SER A 43 29.08 -3.10 -10.25
CA SER A 43 29.17 -1.80 -9.57
C SER A 43 27.75 -1.26 -9.32
N PHE A 44 27.56 -0.61 -8.18
CA PHE A 44 26.38 0.21 -7.90
C PHE A 44 26.36 1.42 -8.85
N LEU A 45 25.25 1.59 -9.57
CA LEU A 45 24.90 2.84 -10.24
C LEU A 45 23.65 3.44 -9.57
N ASN A 46 23.89 4.51 -8.82
CA ASN A 46 22.97 5.66 -8.71
C ASN A 46 23.65 6.79 -9.52
N PRO A 47 22.94 7.73 -10.19
CA PRO A 47 21.84 8.50 -9.58
C PRO A 47 20.73 9.03 -10.54
N GLY A 48 19.67 9.61 -9.98
CA GLY A 48 19.09 10.84 -10.52
C GLY A 48 17.68 10.79 -11.13
N SER A 49 16.66 10.82 -10.27
CA SER A 49 15.36 11.52 -10.38
C SER A 49 14.32 10.70 -9.61
N GLY A 50 13.80 11.29 -8.53
CA GLY A 50 12.76 10.68 -7.71
C GLY A 50 11.45 10.59 -8.49
N VAL A 51 11.30 9.53 -9.27
CA VAL A 51 9.99 8.99 -9.62
C VAL A 51 9.63 8.06 -8.48
N ASP A 52 8.54 8.37 -7.78
CA ASP A 52 8.00 7.58 -6.67
C ASP A 52 7.52 6.21 -7.21
N LEU A 53 8.46 5.28 -7.38
CA LEU A 53 8.23 3.90 -7.84
C LEU A 53 7.61 3.08 -6.70
N SER A 54 6.35 3.33 -6.33
CA SER A 54 5.58 2.39 -5.48
C SER A 54 4.05 2.56 -5.32
N PRO A 55 3.30 3.52 -5.91
CA PRO A 55 1.88 3.68 -5.58
C PRO A 55 1.02 2.48 -6.00
N ILE A 56 1.45 1.75 -7.04
CA ILE A 56 0.69 0.62 -7.58
C ILE A 56 0.67 -0.60 -6.64
N LEU A 57 1.65 -0.73 -5.74
CA LEU A 57 1.74 -1.84 -4.79
C LEU A 57 1.16 -1.49 -3.41
N GLU A 58 0.80 -0.23 -3.17
CA GLU A 58 0.44 0.29 -1.85
C GLU A 58 -1.03 0.17 -1.47
N ASP A 59 -1.94 0.14 -2.45
CA ASP A 59 -3.35 -0.15 -2.19
C ASP A 59 -3.80 -1.45 -2.86
N VAL A 60 -4.59 -2.19 -2.08
CA VAL A 60 -5.11 -3.50 -2.47
C VAL A 60 -6.62 -3.47 -2.60
N THR A 61 -7.08 -4.07 -3.67
CA THR A 61 -8.45 -4.54 -3.82
C THR A 61 -8.43 -6.06 -3.90
N TYR A 62 -9.56 -6.69 -4.23
CA TYR A 62 -9.67 -8.14 -4.17
C TYR A 62 -10.29 -8.70 -5.44
N THR A 63 -9.91 -9.94 -5.75
CA THR A 63 -10.55 -10.85 -6.71
C THR A 63 -10.62 -12.22 -6.03
N ILE A 64 -11.09 -13.26 -6.70
CA ILE A 64 -11.03 -14.64 -6.18
C ILE A 64 -9.89 -15.41 -6.84
N SER A 65 -9.24 -16.29 -6.08
CA SER A 65 -8.12 -17.11 -6.56
C SER A 65 -8.41 -17.86 -7.87
N PRO A 66 -9.61 -18.44 -8.09
CA PRO A 66 -9.91 -19.12 -9.37
C PRO A 66 -9.77 -18.20 -10.58
N LEU A 67 -10.11 -16.92 -10.43
CA LEU A 67 -10.06 -15.93 -11.50
C LEU A 67 -8.68 -15.31 -11.72
N ILE A 68 -7.73 -15.59 -10.84
CA ILE A 68 -6.31 -15.35 -11.15
C ILE A 68 -5.80 -16.40 -12.15
N HIS A 69 -6.23 -17.65 -11.97
CA HIS A 69 -5.77 -18.76 -12.80
C HIS A 69 -6.55 -18.88 -14.12
N VAL A 70 -7.85 -18.60 -14.09
CA VAL A 70 -8.70 -18.58 -15.28
C VAL A 70 -9.51 -17.28 -15.26
N PRO A 71 -9.00 -16.19 -15.85
CA PRO A 71 -9.68 -14.91 -15.82
C PRO A 71 -11.00 -14.93 -16.60
N ILE A 72 -11.77 -13.86 -16.45
CA ILE A 72 -12.95 -13.60 -17.29
C ILE A 72 -12.50 -13.63 -18.78
N PRO A 73 -13.30 -14.13 -19.73
CA PRO A 73 -12.91 -14.17 -21.13
C PRO A 73 -12.43 -12.80 -21.64
N LEU A 74 -11.39 -12.81 -22.49
CA LEU A 74 -10.88 -11.58 -23.12
C LEU A 74 -11.75 -11.14 -24.29
N HIS A 75 -12.29 -12.11 -25.02
CA HIS A 75 -13.13 -11.91 -26.19
C HIS A 75 -14.38 -12.76 -26.10
N ASN A 76 -15.43 -12.32 -26.78
CA ASN A 76 -16.68 -13.06 -26.81
C ASN A 76 -16.54 -14.21 -27.81
N CYS A 77 -16.57 -15.45 -27.31
CA CYS A 77 -16.58 -16.65 -28.15
C CYS A 77 -18.03 -17.01 -28.49
N SER A 78 -18.72 -16.19 -29.28
CA SER A 78 -20.06 -16.55 -29.77
C SER A 78 -19.94 -17.45 -31.01
N ASN A 79 -20.25 -18.73 -30.87
CA ASN A 79 -20.55 -19.56 -32.04
C ASN A 79 -21.96 -19.19 -32.52
N LYS A 80 -22.10 -18.76 -33.78
CA LYS A 80 -23.37 -18.28 -34.38
C LYS A 80 -24.52 -19.32 -34.37
N THR A 81 -24.25 -20.55 -33.95
CA THR A 81 -25.17 -21.70 -33.99
C THR A 81 -25.82 -22.05 -32.65
N THR A 82 -25.37 -21.50 -31.51
CA THR A 82 -25.89 -21.82 -30.17
C THR A 82 -26.62 -20.65 -29.52
N ILE A 83 -27.75 -20.94 -28.85
CA ILE A 83 -28.60 -19.96 -28.15
C ILE A 83 -27.86 -19.27 -26.99
N LYS A 84 -26.85 -19.93 -26.40
CA LYS A 84 -26.01 -19.39 -25.32
C LYS A 84 -24.54 -19.49 -25.68
N SER A 85 -23.77 -18.45 -25.36
CA SER A 85 -22.32 -18.42 -25.43
C SER A 85 -21.72 -19.19 -24.25
N ARG A 86 -20.63 -19.92 -24.49
CA ARG A 86 -19.95 -20.76 -23.50
C ARG A 86 -18.44 -20.60 -23.61
N TYR A 87 -17.79 -20.39 -22.48
CA TYR A 87 -16.33 -20.40 -22.36
C TYR A 87 -15.93 -21.37 -21.26
N LYS A 88 -15.01 -22.28 -21.56
CA LYS A 88 -14.52 -23.26 -20.60
C LYS A 88 -13.02 -23.37 -20.73
N GLN A 89 -12.32 -23.32 -19.61
CA GLN A 89 -10.88 -23.47 -19.57
C GLN A 89 -10.47 -24.28 -18.33
N SER A 90 -9.52 -25.17 -18.54
CA SER A 90 -8.95 -26.03 -17.50
C SER A 90 -7.45 -25.75 -17.39
N VAL A 91 -6.96 -25.65 -16.16
CA VAL A 91 -5.56 -25.37 -15.85
C VAL A 91 -5.07 -26.33 -14.78
N ILE A 92 -3.80 -26.71 -14.88
CA ILE A 92 -3.13 -27.56 -13.89
C ILE A 92 -2.46 -26.66 -12.85
N ILE A 93 -2.72 -26.92 -11.58
CA ILE A 93 -2.20 -26.19 -10.44
C ILE A 93 -1.52 -27.21 -9.51
N GLY A 94 -0.21 -27.39 -9.67
CA GLY A 94 0.54 -28.44 -8.98
C GLY A 94 0.08 -29.82 -9.42
N SER A 95 -0.40 -30.65 -8.49
CA SER A 95 -1.00 -31.96 -8.77
C SER A 95 -2.51 -31.91 -9.04
N ASP A 96 -3.14 -30.75 -8.83
CA ASP A 96 -4.57 -30.58 -8.95
C ASP A 96 -4.92 -29.88 -10.27
N SER A 97 -6.18 -29.93 -10.68
CA SER A 97 -6.71 -29.14 -11.78
C SER A 97 -7.90 -28.30 -11.35
N LEU A 98 -8.01 -27.12 -11.98
CA LEU A 98 -9.14 -26.22 -11.87
C LEU A 98 -9.75 -26.08 -13.25
N THR A 99 -11.05 -26.30 -13.37
CA THR A 99 -11.83 -25.98 -14.55
C THR A 99 -12.81 -24.86 -14.20
N VAL A 100 -12.77 -23.78 -14.98
CA VAL A 100 -13.69 -22.66 -14.87
C VAL A 100 -14.50 -22.57 -16.15
N GLU A 101 -15.80 -22.40 -15.98
CA GLU A 101 -16.74 -22.29 -17.09
C GLU A 101 -17.69 -21.11 -16.88
N TYR A 102 -17.94 -20.38 -17.97
CA TYR A 102 -18.89 -19.29 -18.05
C TYR A 102 -19.96 -19.62 -19.09
N ILE A 103 -21.21 -19.41 -18.73
CA ILE A 103 -22.37 -19.62 -19.59
C ILE A 103 -23.26 -18.38 -19.54
N GLY A 104 -23.74 -17.91 -20.69
CA GLY A 104 -24.68 -16.81 -20.77
C GLY A 104 -25.04 -16.48 -22.22
N ASP A 105 -26.02 -15.60 -22.44
CA ASP A 105 -26.37 -15.17 -23.80
C ASP A 105 -25.15 -14.47 -24.46
N VAL A 106 -24.54 -13.57 -23.71
CA VAL A 106 -23.30 -12.86 -24.03
C VAL A 106 -22.36 -13.03 -22.83
N LEU A 107 -21.10 -13.36 -23.09
CA LEU A 107 -20.11 -13.49 -22.02
C LEU A 107 -19.53 -12.13 -21.63
N PRO A 108 -19.29 -11.88 -20.32
CA PRO A 108 -18.61 -10.68 -19.88
C PRO A 108 -17.16 -10.67 -20.40
N THR A 109 -16.72 -9.53 -20.93
CA THR A 109 -15.37 -9.33 -21.48
C THR A 109 -14.83 -7.94 -21.16
N GLY A 110 -13.51 -7.77 -21.33
CA GLY A 110 -12.86 -6.47 -21.13
C GLY A 110 -12.78 -6.01 -19.67
N ILE A 111 -12.58 -4.71 -19.47
CA ILE A 111 -12.17 -4.15 -18.18
C ILE A 111 -13.33 -3.97 -17.19
N TYR A 112 -14.53 -3.60 -17.66
CA TYR A 112 -15.65 -3.23 -16.77
C TYR A 112 -16.15 -4.39 -15.90
N PRO A 113 -16.34 -5.63 -16.41
CA PRO A 113 -16.70 -6.76 -15.56
C PRO A 113 -15.65 -7.06 -14.48
N ARG A 114 -14.36 -6.92 -14.81
CA ARG A 114 -13.26 -7.12 -13.85
C ARG A 114 -13.27 -6.09 -12.74
N ARG A 115 -13.51 -4.81 -13.10
CA ARG A 115 -13.62 -3.70 -12.14
C ARG A 115 -14.84 -3.87 -11.23
N LEU A 116 -16.01 -4.14 -11.81
CA LEU A 116 -17.22 -4.43 -11.04
C LEU A 116 -16.99 -5.60 -10.09
N PHE A 117 -16.45 -6.71 -10.60
CA PHE A 117 -16.20 -7.88 -9.78
C PHE A 117 -15.27 -7.58 -8.60
N SER A 118 -14.18 -6.84 -8.87
CA SER A 118 -13.25 -6.46 -7.82
C SER A 118 -13.86 -5.49 -6.81
N TYR A 119 -14.72 -4.57 -7.25
CA TYR A 119 -15.48 -3.68 -6.36
C TYR A 119 -16.38 -4.49 -5.42
N LEU A 120 -17.12 -5.47 -5.93
CA LEU A 120 -17.98 -6.35 -5.11
C LEU A 120 -17.15 -7.12 -4.08
N CYS A 121 -16.01 -7.70 -4.50
CA CYS A 121 -15.08 -8.37 -3.59
C CYS A 121 -14.55 -7.42 -2.51
N LYS A 122 -14.14 -6.21 -2.90
CA LYS A 122 -13.63 -5.17 -2.00
C LYS A 122 -14.66 -4.81 -0.94
N GLN A 123 -15.93 -4.63 -1.33
CA GLN A 123 -16.99 -4.31 -0.39
C GLN A 123 -17.17 -5.42 0.64
N ILE A 124 -17.20 -6.69 0.23
CA ILE A 124 -17.37 -7.81 1.17
C ILE A 124 -16.18 -7.93 2.13
N ILE A 125 -14.95 -7.91 1.58
CA ILE A 125 -13.74 -8.20 2.35
C ILE A 125 -13.35 -7.03 3.25
N ARG A 126 -13.37 -5.78 2.76
CA ARG A 126 -12.99 -4.62 3.58
C ARG A 126 -14.02 -4.33 4.67
N THR A 127 -15.32 -4.52 4.42
CA THR A 127 -16.36 -4.30 5.44
C THR A 127 -16.57 -5.50 6.36
N ARG A 128 -15.99 -6.66 6.04
CA ARG A 128 -16.26 -7.94 6.72
C ARG A 128 -17.75 -8.24 6.77
N SER A 129 -18.41 -8.08 5.63
CA SER A 129 -19.87 -8.20 5.55
C SER A 129 -20.34 -9.57 6.03
N LYS A 130 -21.38 -9.58 6.87
CA LYS A 130 -22.04 -10.80 7.33
C LYS A 130 -23.16 -11.24 6.39
N THR A 131 -23.65 -10.33 5.55
CA THR A 131 -24.77 -10.52 4.64
C THR A 131 -24.35 -10.38 3.17
N PRO A 132 -25.03 -11.04 2.21
CA PRO A 132 -24.72 -10.95 0.78
C PRO A 132 -25.14 -9.61 0.13
N ILE A 133 -25.62 -8.66 0.95
CA ILE A 133 -26.09 -7.34 0.50
C ILE A 133 -24.91 -6.36 0.50
N ILE A 134 -24.68 -5.72 -0.64
CA ILE A 134 -23.67 -4.68 -0.84
C ILE A 134 -24.38 -3.34 -1.05
N ALA A 135 -24.13 -2.38 -0.17
CA ALA A 135 -24.57 -1.00 -0.37
C ALA A 135 -23.72 -0.33 -1.46
N ILE A 136 -24.38 0.37 -2.38
CA ILE A 136 -23.74 1.11 -3.47
C ILE A 136 -24.08 2.61 -3.39
N PRO A 137 -23.35 3.48 -4.10
CA PRO A 137 -23.60 4.91 -4.10
C PRO A 137 -25.01 5.32 -4.52
N ARG A 138 -25.45 6.50 -4.05
CA ARG A 138 -26.79 7.03 -4.32
C ARG A 138 -27.01 7.44 -5.77
N SER A 139 -25.95 7.63 -6.55
CA SER A 139 -26.02 8.03 -7.94
C SER A 139 -25.23 7.09 -8.85
N ARG A 140 -25.75 6.88 -10.06
CA ARG A 140 -25.10 6.09 -11.12
C ARG A 140 -23.72 6.64 -11.49
N ALA A 141 -23.60 7.95 -11.59
CA ALA A 141 -22.33 8.62 -11.89
C ALA A 141 -21.26 8.33 -10.82
N GLN A 142 -21.65 8.36 -9.54
CA GLN A 142 -20.74 8.03 -8.45
C GLN A 142 -20.36 6.53 -8.46
N PHE A 143 -21.31 5.65 -8.78
CA PHE A 143 -21.03 4.22 -8.96
C PHE A 143 -20.06 3.95 -10.13
N TYR A 144 -20.21 4.61 -11.27
CA TYR A 144 -19.26 4.47 -12.38
C TYR A 144 -17.85 4.92 -12.01
N LYS A 145 -17.74 6.00 -11.23
CA LYS A 145 -16.46 6.45 -10.70
C LYS A 145 -15.83 5.43 -9.75
N GLU A 146 -16.58 4.99 -8.73
CA GLU A 146 -16.05 4.16 -7.64
C GLU A 146 -15.90 2.67 -7.99
N ALA A 147 -16.86 2.10 -8.72
CA ALA A 147 -16.90 0.67 -9.04
C ALA A 147 -16.26 0.35 -10.39
N LEU A 148 -16.39 1.24 -11.37
CA LEU A 148 -15.90 1.02 -12.73
C LEU A 148 -14.66 1.86 -13.07
N GLY A 149 -14.17 2.71 -12.15
CA GLY A 149 -12.97 3.52 -12.37
C GLY A 149 -13.11 4.52 -13.52
N ILE A 150 -14.32 5.02 -13.77
CA ILE A 150 -14.60 5.97 -14.86
C ILE A 150 -14.56 7.39 -14.28
N ASN A 151 -13.44 8.07 -14.51
CA ASN A 151 -13.18 9.43 -14.01
C ASN A 151 -13.48 10.54 -15.03
N TYR A 152 -14.17 10.21 -16.13
CA TYR A 152 -14.54 11.13 -17.21
C TYR A 152 -16.05 11.05 -17.48
N VAL A 153 -16.58 12.00 -18.26
CA VAL A 153 -17.98 11.97 -18.70
C VAL A 153 -18.10 10.96 -19.86
N PRO A 154 -18.81 9.83 -19.69
CA PRO A 154 -18.90 8.81 -20.74
C PRO A 154 -19.66 9.32 -21.95
N SER A 155 -19.20 8.99 -23.16
CA SER A 155 -19.97 9.21 -24.38
C SER A 155 -21.13 8.21 -24.48
N SER A 156 -22.11 8.46 -25.38
CA SER A 156 -23.21 7.50 -25.62
C SER A 156 -22.69 6.09 -25.96
N LYS A 157 -21.61 5.99 -26.75
CA LYS A 157 -21.00 4.71 -27.10
C LYS A 157 -20.37 4.01 -25.90
N ASP A 158 -19.77 4.78 -24.99
CA ASP A 158 -19.21 4.23 -23.75
C ASP A 158 -20.33 3.69 -22.86
N LEU A 159 -21.43 4.44 -22.72
CA LEU A 159 -22.60 4.01 -21.95
C LEU A 159 -23.20 2.71 -22.50
N ASP A 160 -23.30 2.59 -23.83
CA ASP A 160 -23.77 1.36 -24.48
C ASP A 160 -22.83 0.19 -24.19
N ALA A 161 -21.51 0.39 -24.34
CA ALA A 161 -20.52 -0.64 -24.06
C ALA A 161 -20.51 -1.08 -22.59
N ILE A 162 -20.62 -0.12 -21.66
CA ILE A 162 -20.72 -0.38 -20.22
C ILE A 162 -21.98 -1.18 -19.93
N SER A 163 -23.13 -0.73 -20.43
CA SER A 163 -24.43 -1.39 -20.20
C SER A 163 -24.44 -2.81 -20.74
N GLN A 164 -23.90 -3.04 -21.94
CA GLN A 164 -23.75 -4.37 -22.50
C GLN A 164 -22.89 -5.28 -21.62
N GLN A 165 -21.77 -4.79 -21.10
CA GLN A 165 -20.87 -5.59 -20.25
C GLN A 165 -21.43 -5.84 -18.84
N LEU A 166 -22.15 -4.87 -18.26
CA LEU A 166 -22.85 -5.05 -16.99
C LEU A 166 -23.98 -6.08 -17.14
N LYS A 167 -24.75 -6.00 -18.23
CA LYS A 167 -25.79 -6.99 -18.57
C LYS A 167 -25.19 -8.38 -18.75
N ALA A 168 -24.09 -8.49 -19.50
CA ALA A 168 -23.38 -9.76 -19.70
C ALA A 168 -22.89 -10.34 -18.36
N PHE A 169 -22.32 -9.52 -17.48
CA PHE A 169 -21.86 -9.97 -16.16
C PHE A 169 -23.02 -10.47 -15.28
N ILE A 170 -24.11 -9.70 -15.17
CA ILE A 170 -25.27 -10.04 -14.33
C ILE A 170 -25.98 -11.30 -14.81
N LYS A 171 -26.08 -11.50 -16.13
CA LYS A 171 -26.75 -12.67 -16.74
C LYS A 171 -25.84 -13.88 -16.92
N CYS A 172 -24.56 -13.78 -16.60
CA CYS A 172 -23.62 -14.88 -16.73
C CYS A 172 -23.69 -15.80 -15.51
N GLN A 173 -23.47 -17.09 -15.76
CA GLN A 173 -23.34 -18.13 -14.75
C GLN A 173 -21.92 -18.66 -14.75
N LEU A 174 -21.41 -18.94 -13.56
CA LEU A 174 -20.04 -19.43 -13.31
C LEU A 174 -20.10 -20.86 -12.77
N SER A 175 -19.27 -21.76 -13.32
CA SER A 175 -19.02 -23.07 -12.75
C SER A 175 -17.54 -23.23 -12.41
N LEU A 176 -17.25 -23.81 -11.25
CA LEU A 176 -15.91 -24.09 -10.74
C LEU A 176 -15.81 -25.57 -10.36
N SER A 177 -14.97 -26.31 -11.07
CA SER A 177 -14.71 -27.73 -10.81
C SER A 177 -13.25 -27.94 -10.45
N TYR A 178 -13.01 -28.54 -9.29
CA TYR A 178 -11.67 -28.90 -8.79
C TYR A 178 -11.49 -30.41 -8.84
N SER A 179 -10.28 -30.87 -9.18
CA SER A 179 -9.93 -32.30 -9.11
C SER A 179 -9.83 -32.83 -7.67
N ASN A 180 -9.55 -31.96 -6.70
CA ASN A 180 -9.42 -32.30 -5.28
C ASN A 180 -10.27 -31.35 -4.41
N PRO A 181 -11.54 -31.68 -4.15
CA PRO A 181 -12.49 -30.79 -3.47
C PRO A 181 -12.45 -30.88 -1.94
N ASN A 182 -11.40 -31.47 -1.34
CA ASN A 182 -11.35 -31.74 0.11
C ASN A 182 -11.13 -30.48 0.97
N ASP A 183 -10.77 -29.34 0.37
CA ASP A 183 -10.70 -28.05 1.05
C ASP A 183 -12.02 -27.28 0.88
N LYS A 184 -12.51 -26.66 1.96
CA LYS A 184 -13.69 -25.77 1.93
C LYS A 184 -13.55 -24.68 0.88
N SER A 185 -12.33 -24.19 0.64
CA SER A 185 -12.03 -23.18 -0.39
C SER A 185 -12.19 -23.71 -1.82
N ARG A 186 -12.12 -25.04 -2.01
CA ARG A 186 -12.15 -25.76 -3.30
C ARG A 186 -13.43 -26.57 -3.50
N LYS A 187 -14.52 -26.17 -2.83
CA LYS A 187 -15.84 -26.75 -3.05
C LYS A 187 -16.26 -26.56 -4.51
N GLN A 188 -16.70 -27.65 -5.15
CA GLN A 188 -17.32 -27.60 -6.48
C GLN A 188 -18.57 -26.72 -6.45
N ARG A 189 -18.75 -25.92 -7.50
CA ARG A 189 -19.90 -25.03 -7.67
C ARG A 189 -20.32 -25.08 -9.12
N ASP A 190 -21.55 -25.47 -9.39
CA ASP A 190 -22.06 -25.62 -10.75
C ASP A 190 -23.10 -24.54 -11.04
N SER A 191 -22.86 -23.78 -12.10
CA SER A 191 -23.80 -22.81 -12.66
C SER A 191 -24.33 -21.77 -11.66
N ILE A 192 -23.45 -21.23 -10.82
CA ILE A 192 -23.80 -20.20 -9.84
C ILE A 192 -23.98 -18.83 -10.52
N ASN A 193 -24.98 -18.06 -10.07
CA ASN A 193 -25.18 -16.68 -10.53
C ASN A 193 -24.29 -15.72 -9.73
N PHE A 194 -23.89 -14.59 -10.32
CA PHE A 194 -23.14 -13.55 -9.60
C PHE A 194 -24.02 -12.80 -8.59
N VAL A 195 -25.27 -12.51 -8.98
CA VAL A 195 -26.25 -11.75 -8.19
C VAL A 195 -27.56 -12.53 -8.04
N ASN A 196 -28.34 -12.21 -7.01
CA ASN A 196 -29.67 -12.77 -6.77
C ASN A 196 -30.74 -11.69 -6.93
N GLY A 197 -31.85 -11.99 -7.60
CA GLY A 197 -32.91 -11.01 -7.90
C GLY A 197 -32.61 -10.12 -9.09
N ASP A 198 -33.54 -9.23 -9.44
CA ASP A 198 -33.44 -8.38 -10.62
C ASP A 198 -32.53 -7.16 -10.39
N HIS A 199 -31.46 -7.09 -11.17
CA HIS A 199 -30.45 -6.04 -11.15
C HIS A 199 -30.37 -5.30 -12.50
N ALA A 200 -31.43 -5.35 -13.31
CA ALA A 200 -31.47 -4.73 -14.63
C ALA A 200 -31.21 -3.21 -14.60
N TRP A 201 -31.55 -2.53 -13.50
CA TRP A 201 -31.28 -1.10 -13.29
C TRP A 201 -29.79 -0.71 -13.34
N LEU A 202 -28.86 -1.67 -13.34
CA LEU A 202 -27.43 -1.42 -13.57
C LEU A 202 -27.10 -1.13 -15.05
N TYR A 203 -27.93 -1.61 -15.98
CA TYR A 203 -27.68 -1.51 -17.43
C TYR A 203 -28.88 -1.01 -18.25
N ASP A 204 -30.04 -0.78 -17.62
CA ASP A 204 -31.23 -0.19 -18.24
C ASP A 204 -31.52 1.16 -17.61
N ASP A 205 -31.21 2.22 -18.38
CA ASP A 205 -31.35 3.61 -17.95
C ASP A 205 -32.81 4.04 -17.71
N ASN A 206 -33.79 3.25 -18.15
CA ASN A 206 -35.21 3.51 -17.93
C ASN A 206 -35.69 3.09 -16.53
N LEU A 207 -34.90 2.28 -15.81
CA LEU A 207 -35.26 1.78 -14.49
C LEU A 207 -34.72 2.70 -13.38
N ASN A 208 -35.45 2.74 -12.27
CA ASN A 208 -35.05 3.53 -11.12
C ASN A 208 -33.76 2.98 -10.48
N TRP A 209 -32.80 3.87 -10.25
CA TRP A 209 -31.54 3.54 -9.57
C TRP A 209 -31.78 2.99 -8.17
N GLN A 210 -31.19 1.84 -7.87
CA GLN A 210 -31.24 1.24 -6.53
C GLN A 210 -29.93 1.45 -5.79
N GLN A 211 -29.92 1.21 -4.48
CA GLN A 211 -28.76 1.46 -3.61
C GLN A 211 -28.14 0.18 -3.04
N GLN A 212 -28.55 -0.98 -3.55
CA GLN A 212 -28.13 -2.28 -3.04
C GLN A 212 -27.95 -3.27 -4.19
N ILE A 213 -26.88 -4.06 -4.11
CA ILE A 213 -26.68 -5.26 -4.94
C ILE A 213 -26.74 -6.47 -4.01
N ILE A 214 -27.56 -7.45 -4.34
CA ILE A 214 -27.68 -8.70 -3.59
C ILE A 214 -26.89 -9.77 -4.34
N LEU A 215 -25.82 -10.28 -3.73
CA LEU A 215 -25.07 -11.40 -4.29
C LEU A 215 -25.82 -12.71 -4.09
N SER A 216 -25.55 -13.71 -4.94
CA SER A 216 -25.97 -15.07 -4.61
C SER A 216 -25.19 -15.61 -3.41
N ASP A 217 -25.80 -16.51 -2.63
CA ASP A 217 -25.17 -17.06 -1.44
C ASP A 217 -23.88 -17.82 -1.76
N ASP A 218 -23.91 -18.65 -2.81
CA ASP A 218 -22.73 -19.40 -3.27
C ASP A 218 -21.57 -18.48 -3.68
N PHE A 219 -21.89 -17.36 -4.31
CA PHE A 219 -20.90 -16.39 -4.76
C PHE A 219 -20.35 -15.55 -3.60
N PHE A 220 -21.22 -15.14 -2.67
CA PHE A 220 -20.82 -14.48 -1.44
C PHE A 220 -19.87 -15.34 -0.61
N ASP A 221 -20.19 -16.62 -0.44
CA ASP A 221 -19.35 -17.59 0.25
C ASP A 221 -18.04 -17.85 -0.50
N LEU A 222 -18.08 -17.95 -1.83
CA LEU A 222 -16.89 -18.08 -2.67
C LEU A 222 -15.91 -16.91 -2.45
N ILE A 223 -16.40 -15.67 -2.46
CA ILE A 223 -15.56 -14.49 -2.20
C ILE A 223 -14.95 -14.58 -0.80
N LYS A 224 -15.74 -14.87 0.23
CA LYS A 224 -15.22 -14.97 1.60
C LYS A 224 -14.11 -16.01 1.76
N LEU A 225 -14.22 -17.13 1.05
CA LEU A 225 -13.31 -18.25 1.18
C LEU A 225 -12.04 -18.12 0.33
N THR A 226 -12.12 -17.44 -0.81
CA THR A 226 -11.06 -17.49 -1.84
C THR A 226 -10.57 -16.12 -2.30
N ALA A 227 -11.01 -15.02 -1.65
CA ALA A 227 -10.55 -13.70 -2.01
C ALA A 227 -9.04 -13.55 -1.84
N VAL A 228 -8.40 -12.98 -2.85
CA VAL A 228 -6.97 -12.73 -2.90
C VAL A 228 -6.72 -11.27 -3.30
N PRO A 229 -5.70 -10.61 -2.72
CA PRO A 229 -5.42 -9.22 -3.01
C PRO A 229 -4.83 -9.04 -4.42
N ILE A 230 -5.22 -7.94 -5.05
CA ILE A 230 -4.68 -7.42 -6.31
C ILE A 230 -4.45 -5.91 -6.19
N SER A 231 -3.68 -5.32 -7.10
CA SER A 231 -3.44 -3.88 -7.09
C SER A 231 -4.72 -3.09 -7.40
N ALA A 232 -5.15 -2.24 -6.45
CA ALA A 232 -6.28 -1.34 -6.67
C ALA A 232 -5.97 -0.29 -7.72
N ARG A 233 -4.73 0.21 -7.71
CA ARG A 233 -4.29 1.25 -8.63
C ARG A 233 -4.17 0.74 -10.07
N ALA A 234 -3.62 -0.46 -10.27
CA ALA A 234 -3.56 -1.08 -11.60
C ALA A 234 -4.97 -1.29 -12.17
N LEU A 235 -5.91 -1.70 -11.32
CA LEU A 235 -7.31 -1.89 -11.71
C LEU A 235 -7.95 -0.58 -12.21
N GLU A 236 -7.63 0.56 -11.59
CA GLU A 236 -8.11 1.90 -11.96
C GLU A 236 -7.42 2.45 -13.22
N GLU A 237 -6.10 2.28 -13.32
CA GLU A 237 -5.29 2.89 -14.39
C GLU A 237 -5.28 2.08 -15.68
N PHE A 238 -5.30 0.74 -15.60
CA PHE A 238 -5.20 -0.09 -16.79
C PHE A 238 -6.54 -0.13 -17.52
N SER A 239 -6.51 0.23 -18.79
CA SER A 239 -7.64 0.10 -19.72
C SER A 239 -7.68 -1.29 -20.37
N ASN A 240 -6.54 -1.96 -20.47
CA ASN A 240 -6.40 -3.27 -21.10
C ASN A 240 -6.58 -4.41 -20.08
N SER A 241 -7.60 -5.24 -20.29
CA SER A 241 -7.89 -6.39 -19.43
C SER A 241 -6.80 -7.46 -19.44
N LEU A 242 -6.19 -7.74 -20.59
CA LEU A 242 -5.11 -8.72 -20.72
C LEU A 242 -3.88 -8.30 -19.89
N LYS A 243 -3.52 -7.01 -19.93
CA LYS A 243 -2.43 -6.46 -19.12
C LYS A 243 -2.71 -6.64 -17.62
N LEU A 244 -3.95 -6.35 -17.20
CA LEU A 244 -4.37 -6.52 -15.80
C LEU A 244 -4.33 -7.98 -15.36
N ASP A 245 -4.81 -8.91 -16.17
CA ASP A 245 -4.83 -10.34 -15.82
C ASP A 245 -3.41 -10.91 -15.72
N ILE A 246 -2.54 -10.58 -16.67
CA ILE A 246 -1.11 -10.96 -16.63
C ILE A 246 -0.46 -10.40 -15.37
N LEU A 247 -0.70 -9.12 -15.06
CA LEU A 247 -0.14 -8.51 -13.85
C LEU A 247 -0.60 -9.25 -12.59
N ASN A 248 -1.91 -9.47 -12.45
CA ASN A 248 -2.49 -10.14 -11.28
C ASN A 248 -1.94 -11.55 -11.12
N TYR A 249 -1.80 -12.30 -12.23
CA TYR A 249 -1.20 -13.62 -12.24
C TYR A 249 0.27 -13.57 -11.83
N LEU A 250 1.09 -12.68 -12.41
CA LEU A 250 2.51 -12.60 -12.09
C LEU A 250 2.77 -12.16 -10.65
N LEU A 251 1.99 -11.21 -10.11
CA LEU A 251 2.09 -10.82 -8.69
C LEU A 251 1.69 -11.98 -7.77
N TYR A 252 0.65 -12.73 -8.14
CA TYR A 252 0.24 -13.93 -7.41
C TYR A 252 1.35 -15.00 -7.43
N GLN A 253 1.98 -15.23 -8.57
CA GLN A 253 3.10 -16.18 -8.68
C GLN A 253 4.33 -15.68 -7.90
N ASN A 254 4.67 -14.38 -8.01
CA ASN A 254 5.76 -13.76 -7.26
C ASN A 254 5.59 -14.00 -5.76
N TYR A 255 4.40 -13.75 -5.21
CA TYR A 255 4.13 -14.02 -3.79
C TYR A 255 4.38 -15.49 -3.43
N ASN A 256 3.80 -16.44 -4.18
CA ASN A 256 3.88 -17.86 -3.83
C ASN A 256 5.30 -18.41 -3.94
N LEU A 257 6.02 -17.97 -4.96
CA LEU A 257 7.42 -18.32 -5.18
C LEU A 257 8.33 -17.68 -4.14
N PHE A 258 8.07 -16.43 -3.76
CA PHE A 258 8.81 -15.70 -2.73
C PHE A 258 8.75 -16.43 -1.39
N ILE A 259 7.54 -16.84 -0.96
CA ILE A 259 7.37 -17.61 0.28
C ILE A 259 8.14 -18.92 0.25
N LYS A 260 8.14 -19.60 -0.90
CA LYS A 260 8.84 -20.87 -1.05
C LYS A 260 10.34 -20.72 -1.30
N LYS A 261 10.81 -19.51 -1.59
CA LYS A 261 12.19 -19.19 -1.99
C LYS A 261 12.66 -20.00 -3.20
N ILE A 262 11.79 -20.10 -4.22
CA ILE A 262 12.05 -20.88 -5.44
C ILE A 262 11.88 -19.97 -6.65
N ASN A 263 12.75 -20.11 -7.65
CA ASN A 263 12.59 -19.48 -8.96
C ASN A 263 11.79 -20.40 -9.89
N TYR A 264 11.05 -19.84 -10.83
CA TYR A 264 10.25 -20.64 -11.77
C TYR A 264 10.38 -20.16 -13.20
N SER A 265 10.50 -21.11 -14.13
CA SER A 265 10.54 -20.85 -15.56
C SER A 265 9.20 -21.21 -16.19
N PHE A 266 8.50 -20.21 -16.72
CA PHE A 266 7.25 -20.37 -17.46
C PHE A 266 7.55 -20.70 -18.92
N GLN A 267 6.86 -21.71 -19.45
CA GLN A 267 6.80 -21.94 -20.89
C GLN A 267 5.78 -20.99 -21.52
N ILE A 268 6.09 -20.43 -22.68
CA ILE A 268 5.23 -19.49 -23.39
C ILE A 268 3.91 -20.15 -23.83
N GLU A 269 3.92 -21.46 -24.11
CA GLU A 269 2.74 -22.25 -24.44
C GLU A 269 1.73 -22.22 -23.28
N LEU A 270 2.20 -22.40 -22.04
CA LEU A 270 1.34 -22.34 -20.86
C LEU A 270 0.76 -20.93 -20.67
N LEU A 271 1.57 -19.89 -20.88
CA LEU A 271 1.09 -18.51 -20.80
C LEU A 271 0.08 -18.20 -21.92
N TYR A 272 0.27 -18.78 -23.11
CA TYR A 272 -0.65 -18.65 -24.24
C TYR A 272 -1.97 -19.38 -23.99
N GLU A 273 -1.95 -20.56 -23.36
CA GLU A 273 -3.18 -21.23 -22.92
C GLU A 273 -3.97 -20.36 -21.93
N LEU A 274 -3.28 -19.68 -21.02
CA LEU A 274 -3.91 -18.80 -20.01
C LEU A 274 -4.47 -17.49 -20.60
N PHE A 275 -3.67 -16.82 -21.43
CA PHE A 275 -3.91 -15.41 -21.80
C PHE A 275 -3.99 -15.16 -23.31
N GLY A 276 -3.76 -16.18 -24.13
CA GLY A 276 -3.70 -16.09 -25.58
C GLY A 276 -5.06 -16.12 -26.27
N SER A 277 -6.16 -16.21 -25.53
CA SER A 277 -7.51 -16.23 -26.11
C SER A 277 -7.74 -15.04 -27.03
N GLY A 278 -8.16 -15.30 -28.27
CA GLY A 278 -8.38 -14.29 -29.30
C GLY A 278 -7.13 -13.85 -30.07
N ILE A 279 -5.95 -14.33 -29.71
CA ILE A 279 -4.70 -14.12 -30.46
C ILE A 279 -4.46 -15.38 -31.30
N PRO A 280 -4.25 -15.28 -32.63
CA PRO A 280 -4.27 -16.45 -33.50
C PRO A 280 -3.01 -17.30 -33.43
N THR A 281 -1.86 -16.71 -33.10
CA THR A 281 -0.58 -17.43 -33.09
C THR A 281 0.24 -17.17 -31.83
N LEU A 282 0.98 -18.18 -31.39
CA LEU A 282 1.89 -18.10 -30.25
C LEU A 282 2.98 -17.04 -30.42
N ASN A 283 3.45 -16.81 -31.66
CA ASN A 283 4.43 -15.77 -31.95
C ASN A 283 3.86 -14.36 -31.79
N GLU A 284 2.61 -14.13 -32.20
CA GLU A 284 1.93 -12.86 -31.97
C GLU A 284 1.68 -12.64 -30.48
N PHE A 285 1.21 -13.66 -29.78
CA PHE A 285 1.03 -13.60 -28.33
C PHE A 285 2.35 -13.25 -27.63
N ARG A 286 3.46 -13.89 -28.00
CA ARG A 286 4.78 -13.58 -27.43
C ARG A 286 5.18 -12.13 -27.63
N ARG A 287 4.90 -11.53 -28.80
CA ARG A 287 5.15 -10.10 -29.05
C ARG A 287 4.29 -9.22 -28.14
N VAL A 288 3.00 -9.54 -28.01
CA VAL A 288 2.07 -8.81 -27.14
C VAL A 288 2.48 -8.93 -25.67
N PHE A 289 2.83 -10.15 -25.24
CA PHE A 289 3.27 -10.45 -23.88
C PHE A 289 4.57 -9.71 -23.52
N ASN A 290 5.57 -9.73 -24.40
CA ASN A 290 6.82 -8.99 -24.18
C ASN A 290 6.58 -7.49 -24.05
N ARG A 291 5.70 -6.91 -24.88
CA ARG A 291 5.32 -5.50 -24.75
C ARG A 291 4.67 -5.22 -23.38
N ILE A 292 3.72 -6.06 -22.97
CA ILE A 292 3.06 -5.95 -21.66
C ILE A 292 4.07 -6.08 -20.51
N LEU A 293 5.02 -7.01 -20.61
CA LEU A 293 6.07 -7.17 -19.60
C LEU A 293 6.94 -5.93 -19.47
N THR A 294 7.34 -5.30 -20.58
CA THR A 294 8.09 -4.05 -20.55
C THR A 294 7.29 -2.96 -19.83
N GLU A 295 6.02 -2.79 -20.20
CA GLU A 295 5.15 -1.80 -19.55
C GLU A 295 4.91 -2.09 -18.05
N ILE A 296 4.87 -3.36 -17.64
CA ILE A 296 4.72 -3.73 -16.22
C ILE A 296 6.01 -3.40 -15.44
N LYS A 297 7.18 -3.68 -16.01
CA LYS A 297 8.48 -3.43 -15.38
C LYS A 297 8.78 -1.95 -15.17
N GLU A 298 8.19 -1.07 -15.98
CA GLU A 298 8.30 0.39 -15.80
C GLU A 298 7.62 0.86 -14.50
N VAL A 299 6.60 0.14 -14.02
CA VAL A 299 5.78 0.57 -12.88
C VAL A 299 6.01 -0.30 -11.64
N ILE A 300 6.47 -1.54 -11.81
CA ILE A 300 6.61 -2.54 -10.74
C ILE A 300 8.00 -3.20 -10.83
N PRO A 301 8.72 -3.35 -9.70
CA PRO A 301 10.03 -4.00 -9.65
C PRO A 301 9.92 -5.55 -9.74
N LEU A 302 9.23 -6.04 -10.77
CA LEU A 302 9.03 -7.47 -11.03
C LEU A 302 10.17 -8.05 -11.86
N ASP A 303 10.87 -9.04 -11.32
CA ASP A 303 12.02 -9.67 -11.98
C ASP A 303 11.60 -10.91 -12.80
N ILE A 304 11.06 -10.64 -14.00
CA ILE A 304 10.74 -11.67 -14.98
C ILE A 304 11.50 -11.44 -16.29
N THR A 305 12.38 -12.35 -16.70
CA THR A 305 13.21 -12.18 -17.90
C THR A 305 13.03 -13.33 -18.88
N ALA A 306 13.08 -13.03 -20.18
CA ALA A 306 13.08 -14.08 -21.20
C ALA A 306 14.46 -14.76 -21.19
N THR A 307 14.49 -16.07 -20.94
CA THR A 307 15.72 -16.86 -20.97
C THR A 307 16.05 -17.33 -22.38
N ASP A 308 15.01 -17.64 -23.17
CA ASP A 308 15.11 -17.94 -24.60
C ASP A 308 13.84 -17.48 -25.33
N LYS A 309 13.57 -18.05 -26.52
CA LYS A 309 12.38 -17.71 -27.31
C LYS A 309 11.06 -18.23 -26.70
N TYR A 310 11.12 -19.26 -25.87
CA TYR A 310 9.96 -20.02 -25.39
C TYR A 310 9.81 -19.99 -23.86
N SER A 311 10.78 -19.48 -23.12
CA SER A 311 10.80 -19.55 -21.67
C SER A 311 11.08 -18.20 -20.99
N TYR A 312 10.43 -18.01 -19.84
CA TYR A 312 10.50 -16.82 -19.02
C TYR A 312 10.80 -17.19 -17.57
N LEU A 313 11.94 -16.75 -17.06
CA LEU A 313 12.34 -16.96 -15.68
C LEU A 313 11.78 -15.84 -14.79
N LEU A 314 11.00 -16.20 -13.77
CA LEU A 314 10.58 -15.32 -12.69
C LEU A 314 11.43 -15.60 -11.45
N ILE A 315 12.17 -14.57 -11.02
CA ILE A 315 12.90 -14.56 -9.75
C ILE A 315 12.04 -13.78 -8.76
N PRO A 316 11.51 -14.43 -7.71
CA PRO A 316 10.60 -13.76 -6.80
C PRO A 316 11.32 -12.73 -5.94
N SER A 317 10.70 -11.57 -5.74
CA SER A 317 11.27 -10.47 -4.95
C SER A 317 10.27 -9.92 -3.92
N GLU A 318 10.80 -9.45 -2.78
CA GLU A 318 10.01 -8.77 -1.75
C GLU A 318 9.47 -7.43 -2.27
N ALA A 319 10.26 -6.75 -3.11
CA ALA A 319 9.93 -5.45 -3.68
C ALA A 319 8.66 -5.49 -4.56
N ALA A 320 8.36 -6.64 -5.18
CA ALA A 320 7.16 -6.84 -5.99
C ALA A 320 5.96 -7.40 -5.21
N LEU A 321 5.97 -7.35 -3.87
CA LEU A 321 4.84 -7.77 -3.05
C LEU A 321 3.84 -6.63 -2.85
N LEU A 322 2.55 -6.96 -2.93
CA LEU A 322 1.47 -6.04 -2.57
C LEU A 322 1.51 -5.74 -1.07
N LYS A 323 1.52 -4.45 -0.73
CA LYS A 323 1.50 -3.96 0.64
C LYS A 323 0.06 -3.75 1.06
N GLN A 324 -0.44 -4.60 1.93
CA GLN A 324 -1.73 -4.34 2.59
C GLN A 324 -1.49 -3.45 3.81
N HIS A 325 -1.96 -2.20 3.73
CA HIS A 325 -2.07 -1.34 4.90
C HIS A 325 -3.00 -2.00 5.91
N LYS A 326 -2.42 -2.58 6.97
CA LYS A 326 -3.22 -3.03 8.11
C LYS A 326 -3.95 -1.81 8.66
N ARG A 327 -5.26 -1.93 8.85
CA ARG A 327 -5.99 -0.98 9.68
C ARG A 327 -5.23 -0.92 11.01
N ARG A 328 -4.76 0.28 11.40
CA ARG A 328 -4.19 0.49 12.74
C ARG A 328 -5.16 -0.13 13.74
N LYS A 329 -4.67 -0.98 14.64
CA LYS A 329 -5.54 -1.56 15.66
C LYS A 329 -6.07 -0.40 16.49
N THR A 330 -7.34 -0.11 16.28
CA THR A 330 -8.06 1.08 16.77
C THR A 330 -8.30 1.00 18.29
N ASN A 331 -7.87 -0.10 18.93
CA ASN A 331 -8.04 -0.40 20.35
C ASN A 331 -6.73 -0.88 21.02
N GLU A 332 -5.56 -0.71 20.38
CA GLU A 332 -4.29 -1.02 21.06
C GLU A 332 -3.90 0.13 21.98
N ILE A 333 -4.10 -0.07 23.29
CA ILE A 333 -3.49 0.76 24.33
C ILE A 333 -1.99 0.43 24.32
N LYS A 334 -1.18 1.26 23.66
CA LYS A 334 0.28 1.08 23.61
C LYS A 334 0.96 1.50 24.91
N ASP A 335 0.39 2.48 25.62
CA ASP A 335 0.86 2.92 26.94
C ASP A 335 -0.11 2.48 28.03
N GLN A 336 0.28 1.50 28.84
CA GLN A 336 -0.53 1.00 29.97
C GLN A 336 -0.86 2.09 31.02
N LEU A 337 -0.11 3.21 31.02
CA LEU A 337 -0.30 4.35 31.93
C LEU A 337 -1.24 5.44 31.38
N ILE A 338 -1.50 5.44 30.08
CA ILE A 338 -2.28 6.48 29.40
C ILE A 338 -3.57 5.83 28.96
N VAL A 339 -4.63 5.95 29.77
CA VAL A 339 -6.00 5.46 29.51
C VAL A 339 -6.67 6.28 28.38
N ILE A 340 -5.94 6.57 27.31
CA ILE A 340 -6.38 7.35 26.14
C ILE A 340 -5.84 6.67 24.88
N ASN A 341 -6.76 6.26 24.00
CA ASN A 341 -6.43 5.66 22.71
C ASN A 341 -5.73 6.65 21.77
N GLU A 342 -4.76 6.16 20.97
CA GLU A 342 -4.04 6.94 19.96
C GLU A 342 -4.97 7.57 18.92
N ASP A 343 -6.05 6.90 18.48
CA ASP A 343 -6.98 7.52 17.51
C ASP A 343 -7.66 8.78 18.09
N TYR A 344 -7.82 8.82 19.40
CA TYR A 344 -8.36 10.00 20.06
C TYR A 344 -7.34 11.14 20.09
N LYS A 345 -6.07 10.82 20.34
CA LYS A 345 -4.98 11.79 20.22
C LYS A 345 -4.87 12.33 18.79
N ASP A 346 -4.93 11.47 17.78
CA ASP A 346 -4.88 11.86 16.36
C ASP A 346 -6.04 12.81 15.99
N LYS A 347 -7.26 12.56 16.50
CA LYS A 347 -8.38 13.50 16.35
C LYS A 347 -8.11 14.85 17.01
N LEU A 348 -7.45 14.88 18.16
CA LEU A 348 -7.10 16.12 18.83
C LEU A 348 -5.97 16.87 18.11
N LYS A 349 -5.00 16.16 17.53
CA LYS A 349 -3.89 16.72 16.73
C LYS A 349 -4.36 17.48 15.48
N GLN A 350 -5.61 17.30 15.04
CA GLN A 350 -6.21 18.12 13.98
C GLN A 350 -6.47 19.57 14.42
N ASN A 351 -6.69 19.80 15.72
CA ASN A 351 -7.08 21.09 16.29
C ASN A 351 -6.04 21.69 17.25
N TYR A 352 -5.11 20.87 17.76
CA TYR A 352 -4.09 21.25 18.73
C TYR A 352 -2.69 20.77 18.28
N SER A 353 -1.63 21.42 18.75
CA SER A 353 -0.25 21.00 18.49
C SER A 353 0.01 19.60 19.07
N GLU A 354 0.84 18.80 18.39
CA GLU A 354 1.24 17.47 18.90
C GLU A 354 1.88 17.57 20.29
N ILE A 355 2.68 18.60 20.54
CA ILE A 355 3.34 18.85 21.83
C ILE A 355 2.30 19.09 22.94
N ASP A 356 1.25 19.84 22.63
CA ASP A 356 0.19 20.14 23.60
C ASP A 356 -0.64 18.90 23.91
N VAL A 357 -0.97 18.11 22.89
CA VAL A 357 -1.71 16.85 23.08
C VAL A 357 -0.92 15.87 23.95
N GLU A 358 0.36 15.66 23.69
CA GLU A 358 1.17 14.74 24.49
C GLU A 358 1.43 15.27 25.91
N ALA A 359 1.71 16.57 26.08
CA ALA A 359 1.88 17.18 27.40
C ALA A 359 0.60 17.10 28.25
N ALA A 360 -0.56 17.37 27.65
CA ALA A 360 -1.85 17.22 28.30
C ALA A 360 -2.15 15.74 28.65
N CYS A 361 -1.74 14.79 27.80
CA CYS A 361 -1.86 13.37 28.11
C CYS A 361 -1.02 12.98 29.34
N ILE A 362 0.22 13.47 29.45
CA ILE A 362 1.09 13.25 30.62
C ILE A 362 0.41 13.81 31.88
N TYR A 363 -0.15 15.01 31.79
CA TYR A 363 -0.86 15.65 32.89
C TYR A 363 -2.06 14.83 33.37
N VAL A 364 -2.91 14.40 32.44
CA VAL A 364 -4.09 13.57 32.73
C VAL A 364 -3.68 12.21 33.28
N SER A 365 -2.61 11.59 32.77
CA SER A 365 -2.11 10.30 33.25
C SER A 365 -1.70 10.37 34.73
N LYS A 366 -0.94 11.39 35.14
CA LYS A 366 -0.55 11.59 36.55
C LYS A 366 -1.74 11.73 37.50
N ARG A 367 -2.80 12.41 37.05
CA ARG A 367 -4.05 12.57 37.82
C ARG A 367 -4.94 11.34 37.80
N SER A 368 -4.88 10.55 36.74
CA SER A 368 -5.60 9.28 36.67
C SER A 368 -5.00 8.27 37.64
N GLN A 369 -3.67 8.28 37.82
CA GLN A 369 -2.96 7.42 38.77
C GLN A 369 -3.28 7.76 40.24
N SER A 370 -3.61 9.00 40.54
CA SER A 370 -4.08 9.43 41.87
C SER A 370 -5.57 9.18 42.11
N GLY A 371 -6.32 8.66 41.11
CA GLY A 371 -7.74 8.33 41.24
C GLY A 371 -8.70 9.52 41.13
N GLU A 372 -8.20 10.70 40.73
CA GLU A 372 -8.98 11.96 40.72
C GLU A 372 -9.92 12.10 39.52
N ILE A 373 -9.85 11.20 38.53
CA ILE A 373 -10.52 11.37 37.23
C ILE A 373 -11.51 10.24 36.95
N ARG A 374 -12.79 10.60 36.81
CA ARG A 374 -13.86 9.67 36.40
C ARG A 374 -13.90 9.39 34.89
N HIS A 375 -13.62 10.40 34.07
CA HIS A 375 -13.72 10.31 32.60
C HIS A 375 -12.49 10.92 31.90
N PRO A 376 -11.42 10.14 31.67
CA PRO A 376 -10.15 10.64 31.12
C PRO A 376 -10.27 11.36 29.78
N TYR A 377 -11.10 10.86 28.86
CA TYR A 377 -11.29 11.45 27.53
C TYR A 377 -11.93 12.84 27.57
N ALA A 378 -12.98 13.02 28.38
CA ALA A 378 -13.65 14.31 28.53
C ALA A 378 -12.72 15.31 29.23
N TYR A 379 -12.08 14.85 30.30
CA TYR A 379 -11.14 15.67 31.06
C TYR A 379 -9.96 16.17 30.22
N LEU A 380 -9.41 15.33 29.34
CA LEU A 380 -8.35 15.73 28.41
C LEU A 380 -8.78 16.88 27.48
N ARG A 381 -10.03 16.90 27.00
CA ARG A 381 -10.53 18.00 26.18
C ARG A 381 -10.59 19.31 26.96
N ASP A 382 -10.98 19.26 28.23
CA ASP A 382 -11.05 20.46 29.07
C ASP A 382 -9.66 20.96 29.47
N VAL A 383 -8.71 20.05 29.68
CA VAL A 383 -7.29 20.37 29.88
C VAL A 383 -6.71 21.08 28.66
N LEU A 384 -6.98 20.59 27.44
CA LEU A 384 -6.48 21.21 26.21
C LEU A 384 -7.06 22.59 25.93
N LYS A 385 -8.26 22.90 26.43
CA LYS A 385 -8.82 24.26 26.38
C LYS A 385 -8.10 25.25 27.31
N ASN A 386 -7.36 24.76 28.31
CA ASN A 386 -6.72 25.56 29.34
C ASN A 386 -5.21 25.28 29.42
N PRO A 387 -4.38 25.86 28.52
CA PRO A 387 -2.94 25.58 28.43
C PRO A 387 -2.16 25.77 29.73
N SER A 388 -2.61 26.68 30.60
CA SER A 388 -2.01 26.93 31.91
C SER A 388 -1.98 25.70 32.82
N TRP A 389 -2.92 24.77 32.66
CA TRP A 389 -3.06 23.61 33.55
C TRP A 389 -1.91 22.61 33.41
N TYR A 390 -1.41 22.40 32.20
CA TYR A 390 -0.35 21.43 31.88
C TYR A 390 0.97 22.10 31.46
N GLN A 391 1.13 23.40 31.75
CA GLN A 391 2.31 24.17 31.35
C GLN A 391 3.61 23.58 31.88
N ARG A 392 3.59 23.04 33.12
CA ARG A 392 4.76 22.38 33.73
C ARG A 392 5.13 21.10 32.96
N GLU A 393 4.15 20.28 32.63
CA GLU A 393 4.30 19.06 31.84
C GLU A 393 4.84 19.37 30.45
N ARG A 394 4.32 20.42 29.82
CA ARG A 394 4.78 20.87 28.50
C ARG A 394 6.24 21.29 28.51
N VAL A 395 6.66 22.12 29.46
CA VAL A 395 8.07 22.55 29.58
C VAL A 395 8.99 21.35 29.82
N ASN A 396 8.59 20.43 30.70
CA ASN A 396 9.36 19.21 30.97
C ASN A 396 9.44 18.30 29.74
N PHE A 397 8.33 18.16 29.01
CA PHE A 397 8.26 17.33 27.80
C PHE A 397 9.19 17.88 26.70
N ILE A 398 9.14 19.18 26.44
CA ILE A 398 10.04 19.86 25.49
C ILE A 398 11.50 19.69 25.91
N SER A 399 11.82 19.89 27.19
CA SER A 399 13.17 19.70 27.72
C SER A 399 13.70 18.27 27.49
N ASN A 400 12.85 17.27 27.73
CA ASN A 400 13.21 15.86 27.50
C ASN A 400 13.39 15.55 26.00
N ILE A 401 12.52 16.09 25.14
CA ILE A 401 12.67 15.96 23.68
C ILE A 401 14.03 16.51 23.23
N HIS A 402 14.42 17.71 23.69
CA HIS A 402 15.71 18.27 23.32
C HIS A 402 16.90 17.46 23.82
N LYS A 403 16.81 16.86 25.02
CA LYS A 403 17.84 15.93 25.50
C LYS A 403 17.99 14.72 24.58
N LEU A 404 16.87 14.11 24.18
CA LEU A 404 16.86 12.96 23.27
C LEU A 404 17.37 13.32 21.88
N GLN A 405 16.96 14.45 21.32
CA GLN A 405 17.42 14.92 20.01
C GLN A 405 18.92 15.29 20.04
N TYR A 406 19.42 15.83 21.15
CA TYR A 406 20.85 16.11 21.29
C TYR A 406 21.66 14.81 21.37
N GLN A 407 21.17 13.78 22.08
CA GLN A 407 21.78 12.45 22.07
C GLN A 407 21.75 11.82 20.66
N GLU A 408 20.63 11.94 19.95
CA GLU A 408 20.50 11.50 18.55
C GLU A 408 21.56 12.17 17.67
N TYR A 409 21.72 13.49 17.80
CA TYR A 409 22.75 14.26 17.10
C TYR A 409 24.18 13.79 17.45
N GLN A 410 24.48 13.57 18.73
CA GLN A 410 25.80 13.11 19.17
C GLN A 410 26.16 11.73 18.62
N ASN A 411 25.17 10.87 18.41
CA ASN A 411 25.34 9.52 17.87
C ASN A 411 25.47 9.48 16.35
N LEU A 412 25.30 10.61 15.64
CA LEU A 412 25.49 10.66 14.19
C LEU A 412 26.96 10.39 13.80
N PRO A 413 27.19 9.79 12.61
CA PRO A 413 28.53 9.65 12.06
C PRO A 413 29.30 10.98 12.07
N GLU A 414 30.58 10.93 12.44
CA GLU A 414 31.41 12.12 12.61
C GLU A 414 31.47 12.98 11.34
N GLU A 415 31.46 12.35 10.16
CA GLU A 415 31.41 13.04 8.88
C GLU A 415 30.18 13.93 8.73
N GLN A 416 29.01 13.45 9.14
CA GLN A 416 27.76 14.21 9.06
C GLN A 416 27.77 15.40 10.03
N ARG A 417 28.29 15.21 11.25
CA ARG A 417 28.46 16.32 12.21
C ARG A 417 29.44 17.37 11.70
N LYS A 418 30.54 16.97 11.06
CA LYS A 418 31.51 17.89 10.44
C LYS A 418 30.89 18.69 9.29
N ILE A 419 30.07 18.06 8.44
CA ILE A 419 29.35 18.75 7.36
C ILE A 419 28.40 19.80 7.94
N ASN A 420 27.60 19.43 8.94
CA ASN A 420 26.67 20.35 9.60
C ASN A 420 27.40 21.52 10.29
N ALA A 421 28.51 21.25 10.98
CA ALA A 421 29.33 22.29 11.59
C ALA A 421 29.96 23.24 10.55
N ARG A 422 30.44 22.72 9.42
CA ARG A 422 30.94 23.55 8.30
C ARG A 422 29.83 24.43 7.72
N PHE A 423 28.67 23.83 7.46
CA PHE A 423 27.50 24.57 6.99
C PHE A 423 27.15 25.71 7.94
N PHE A 424 27.10 25.46 9.25
CA PHE A 424 26.81 26.50 10.23
C PHE A 424 27.86 27.61 10.25
N LYS A 425 29.16 27.27 10.17
CA LYS A 425 30.24 28.27 10.07
C LYS A 425 30.12 29.14 8.82
N ASP A 426 29.85 28.52 7.68
CA ASP A 426 29.67 29.23 6.40
C ASP A 426 28.44 30.12 6.43
N LEU A 427 27.36 29.66 7.06
CA LEU A 427 26.14 30.42 7.23
C LEU A 427 26.41 31.66 8.09
N ILE A 428 27.05 31.50 9.24
CA ILE A 428 27.41 32.64 10.09
C ILE A 428 28.32 33.61 9.35
N SER A 429 29.38 33.14 8.69
CA SER A 429 30.37 34.04 8.04
C SER A 429 29.72 34.93 6.97
N LYS A 430 28.84 34.36 6.15
CA LYS A 430 28.14 35.05 5.05
C LYS A 430 27.04 36.00 5.50
N THR A 431 26.52 35.85 6.71
CA THR A 431 25.41 36.69 7.20
C THR A 431 25.86 38.12 7.50
N HIS A 432 25.25 39.11 6.86
CA HIS A 432 25.54 40.51 7.15
C HIS A 432 24.83 40.92 8.45
N ILE A 433 25.53 41.55 9.41
CA ILE A 433 24.96 41.85 10.73
C ILE A 433 23.70 42.72 10.60
N TYR A 434 23.75 43.73 9.73
CA TYR A 434 22.64 44.65 9.52
C TYR A 434 21.46 44.06 8.72
N SER A 435 21.60 42.85 8.15
CA SER A 435 20.47 42.18 7.48
C SER A 435 19.60 41.35 8.43
N VAL A 436 19.92 41.34 9.73
CA VAL A 436 19.23 40.57 10.76
C VAL A 436 18.55 41.55 11.75
N PRO A 437 17.38 41.20 12.33
CA PRO A 437 16.70 42.04 13.32
C PRO A 437 17.61 42.47 14.48
N VAL A 438 17.44 43.72 14.95
CA VAL A 438 18.29 44.39 15.96
C VAL A 438 18.47 43.54 17.23
N GLU A 439 17.45 42.80 17.63
CA GLU A 439 17.43 41.93 18.81
C GLU A 439 18.41 40.74 18.74
N ILE A 440 18.81 40.34 17.52
CA ILE A 440 19.63 39.15 17.23
C ILE A 440 21.05 39.56 16.80
N GLN A 441 21.27 40.80 16.35
CA GLN A 441 22.57 41.33 15.93
C GLN A 441 23.70 41.07 16.95
N PRO A 442 23.53 41.30 18.26
CA PRO A 442 24.57 41.05 19.26
C PRO A 442 25.00 39.57 19.32
N MET A 443 24.06 38.65 19.06
CA MET A 443 24.32 37.22 19.04
C MET A 443 25.08 36.81 17.78
N VAL A 444 24.72 37.37 16.61
CA VAL A 444 25.44 37.12 15.34
C VAL A 444 26.88 37.63 15.43
N GLU A 445 27.09 38.80 16.03
CA GLU A 445 28.42 39.37 16.20
C GLU A 445 29.30 38.48 17.10
N GLN A 446 28.77 37.97 18.20
CA GLN A 446 29.50 37.04 19.07
C GLN A 446 29.70 35.66 18.42
N LEU A 447 28.78 35.18 17.58
CA LEU A 447 28.97 33.93 16.82
C LEU A 447 30.06 34.06 15.74
N LYS A 448 30.23 35.26 15.16
CA LYS A 448 31.31 35.58 14.21
C LYS A 448 32.66 35.74 14.90
N TYR A 449 32.66 36.37 16.07
CA TYR A 449 33.85 36.68 16.85
C TYR A 449 33.70 36.11 18.26
N PRO A 450 34.04 34.82 18.47
CA PRO A 450 33.84 34.13 19.74
C PRO A 450 34.54 34.79 20.94
N GLU A 451 35.59 35.57 20.68
CA GLU A 451 36.34 36.32 21.70
C GLU A 451 35.58 37.53 22.25
N ARG A 452 34.50 37.96 21.58
CA ARG A 452 33.64 39.08 22.03
C ARG A 452 32.48 38.57 22.87
N PHE A 453 32.52 38.80 24.18
CA PHE A 453 31.44 38.43 25.10
C PHE A 453 30.36 39.52 25.17
N ILE A 454 29.36 39.46 24.28
CA ILE A 454 28.31 40.48 24.14
C ILE A 454 27.00 40.01 24.80
N VAL A 455 26.60 38.77 24.57
CA VAL A 455 25.40 38.13 25.10
C VAL A 455 25.81 37.05 26.12
N LYS A 456 25.23 37.13 27.32
CA LYS A 456 25.41 36.09 28.35
C LYS A 456 24.55 34.86 28.03
N GLY A 457 25.12 33.67 28.24
CA GLY A 457 24.39 32.40 28.12
C GLY A 457 24.21 31.88 26.69
N ILE A 458 25.09 32.22 25.75
CA ILE A 458 25.11 31.55 24.43
C ILE A 458 25.50 30.08 24.63
N PRO A 459 24.79 29.12 24.03
CA PRO A 459 25.16 27.71 24.09
C PRO A 459 26.54 27.43 23.47
N ASN A 460 27.15 26.31 23.85
CA ASN A 460 28.43 25.93 23.24
C ASN A 460 28.27 25.69 21.72
N PHE A 461 29.37 25.79 20.97
CA PHE A 461 29.33 25.69 19.51
C PHE A 461 28.73 24.37 19.00
N ASP A 462 29.02 23.26 19.69
CA ASP A 462 28.48 21.93 19.34
C ASP A 462 26.95 21.87 19.51
N TYR A 463 26.43 22.46 20.57
CA TYR A 463 24.99 22.55 20.83
C TYR A 463 24.31 23.50 19.84
N CYS A 464 24.96 24.60 19.46
CA CYS A 464 24.49 25.45 18.37
C CYS A 464 24.39 24.67 17.05
N CYS A 465 25.38 23.80 16.75
CA CYS A 465 25.32 22.92 15.57
C CYS A 465 24.15 21.94 15.66
N TYR A 466 23.87 21.39 16.85
CA TYR A 466 22.68 20.57 17.09
C TYR A 466 21.38 21.35 16.78
N ILE A 467 21.22 22.59 17.26
CA ILE A 467 20.00 23.37 17.00
C ILE A 467 19.82 23.60 15.49
N VAL A 468 20.91 23.87 14.76
CA VAL A 468 20.89 24.03 13.29
C VAL A 468 20.46 22.73 12.62
N TRP A 469 21.03 21.60 13.03
CA TRP A 469 20.65 20.29 12.53
C TRP A 469 19.17 19.99 12.80
N ALA A 470 18.70 20.24 14.02
CA ALA A 470 17.31 20.05 14.40
C ALA A 470 16.37 20.90 13.52
N TYR A 471 16.73 22.15 13.25
CA TYR A 471 15.97 23.03 12.37
C TYR A 471 15.92 22.52 10.92
N LEU A 472 17.06 22.14 10.34
CA LEU A 472 17.14 21.65 8.95
C LEU A 472 16.36 20.35 8.73
N HIS A 473 16.35 19.46 9.73
CA HIS A 473 15.63 18.19 9.69
C HIS A 473 14.18 18.28 10.20
N ARG A 474 13.63 19.50 10.36
CA ARG A 474 12.25 19.75 10.84
C ARG A 474 11.93 19.03 12.17
N LYS A 475 12.92 18.93 13.05
CA LYS A 475 12.77 18.43 14.43
C LYS A 475 12.20 19.56 15.32
N VAL A 476 11.83 19.22 16.56
CA VAL A 476 11.28 20.19 17.53
C VAL A 476 12.32 21.27 17.86
N THR A 477 11.93 22.55 17.70
CA THR A 477 12.78 23.74 17.95
C THR A 477 12.04 24.79 18.80
N GLU A 478 11.08 24.35 19.62
CA GLU A 478 10.35 25.21 20.55
C GLU A 478 11.17 25.47 21.83
N PHE A 479 11.66 26.69 21.97
CA PHE A 479 12.36 27.15 23.17
C PHE A 479 11.55 28.23 23.91
N THR A 480 11.90 28.52 25.16
CA THR A 480 11.29 29.62 25.92
C THR A 480 11.56 30.96 25.23
N SER A 481 10.61 31.89 25.29
CA SER A 481 10.68 33.17 24.54
C SER A 481 11.90 34.03 24.87
N ILE A 482 12.48 33.86 26.06
CA ILE A 482 13.61 34.64 26.58
C ILE A 482 14.96 33.93 26.30
N SER A 483 14.94 32.69 25.81
CA SER A 483 16.13 31.85 25.68
C SER A 483 17.05 32.27 24.52
N THR A 484 18.35 32.03 24.68
CA THR A 484 19.35 32.30 23.63
C THR A 484 19.21 31.33 22.45
N GLU A 485 18.76 30.10 22.72
CA GLU A 485 18.41 29.10 21.71
C GLU A 485 17.27 29.59 20.81
N LYS A 486 16.25 30.25 21.39
CA LYS A 486 15.14 30.82 20.60
C LYS A 486 15.63 31.89 19.63
N LYS A 487 16.56 32.74 20.06
CA LYS A 487 17.19 33.74 19.19
C LYS A 487 17.94 33.09 18.02
N LEU A 488 18.60 31.95 18.26
CA LEU A 488 19.30 31.18 17.23
C LEU A 488 18.34 30.53 16.23
N VAL A 489 17.18 30.03 16.68
CA VAL A 489 16.12 29.55 15.77
C VAL A 489 15.56 30.70 14.94
N ASN A 490 15.29 31.86 15.55
CA ASN A 490 14.80 33.04 14.83
C ASN A 490 15.81 33.52 13.78
N LEU A 491 17.11 33.45 14.08
CA LEU A 491 18.19 33.72 13.12
C LEU A 491 18.09 32.79 11.90
N LEU A 492 17.95 31.48 12.12
CA LEU A 492 17.80 30.49 11.05
C LEU A 492 16.52 30.70 10.22
N GLN A 493 15.43 31.14 10.84
CA GLN A 493 14.19 31.49 10.13
C GLN A 493 14.34 32.71 9.21
N VAL A 494 15.24 33.64 9.52
CA VAL A 494 15.51 34.81 8.67
C VAL A 494 16.45 34.46 7.53
N ILE A 495 17.46 33.61 7.78
CA ILE A 495 18.54 33.35 6.83
C ILE A 495 18.27 32.15 5.90
N CYS A 496 17.53 31.16 6.38
CA CYS A 496 17.20 29.96 5.60
C CYS A 496 15.81 30.01 4.93
N LYS A 497 15.12 31.16 4.98
CA LYS A 497 14.01 31.48 4.07
C LYS A 497 14.57 31.78 2.70
#